data_AF-A0AA38MBY3-F1
#
_entry.id   AF-A0AA38MBY3-F1
#
_cell.length_a   1.000
_cell.length_b   1.000
_cell.length_c   1.000
_cell.angle_alpha   90.00
_cell.angle_beta   90.00
_cell.angle_gamma   90.00
#
_symmetry.space_group_name_H-M   'P 1'
#
loop_
_entity.id
_entity.type
_entity.pdbx_description
1 polymer ?
#
loop_
_entity_poly.entity_id
_entity_poly.type
_entity_poly.pdbx_seq_one_letter_code
_entity_poly.pdbx_strand_id
1 'polypeptide(L)'
;MKVLLAYLVCIFASSVGELAEECNSSVCTLENNCACTTGKSPISPFEDTPRLVSLTFSEAVTEDLYDNLWEPLLFNRKNPDGAPISGTFFVPHEYTNYYIVHDLYINGFEIGVNSITSNYSELYWATASVDTLIQEFEGQRTIISHFANIPKEDIVGVRTPQLQLQGDVSISSYVASGFEYDSSWSSDSRFDVYPYTLDYKSTQECRTGTTCPVESHPGFWIAPIVDRQGCGGMDWMDCNNLGSCNVTGTADEIADWLLHNIVTFNSFNRYPVTIIIPSDWFRNVQNSYQGFAKFLDAVATMDDVFLVNLKQVIDWARNPVPLNEFKTAGIPTETECNKNICFETTETGDVRYLPICDVANARCPDVYPWLGNPLGEKQKGD
;
A
#
# COMPACT_ATOMS: atom_id res chain seq x y z
N MET A 1 -2.45 6.01 -65.29
CA MET A 1 -3.00 6.31 -63.95
C MET A 1 -2.83 5.05 -63.11
N LYS A 2 -1.72 4.94 -62.36
CA LYS A 2 -1.42 3.80 -61.48
C LYS A 2 -1.66 4.27 -60.05
N VAL A 3 -2.65 3.69 -59.38
CA VAL A 3 -2.93 3.96 -57.96
C VAL A 3 -1.96 3.10 -57.15
N LEU A 4 -1.04 3.74 -56.42
CA LEU A 4 -0.21 3.06 -55.42
C LEU A 4 -1.03 2.96 -54.12
N LEU A 5 -1.33 1.72 -53.72
CA LEU A 5 -1.86 1.42 -52.39
C LEU A 5 -0.69 1.44 -51.41
N ALA A 6 -0.63 2.46 -50.54
CA ALA A 6 0.29 2.47 -49.41
C ALA A 6 -0.32 1.65 -48.27
N TYR A 7 0.25 0.48 -47.99
CA TYR A 7 -0.04 -0.28 -46.78
C TYR A 7 0.64 0.42 -45.60
N LEU A 8 -0.15 1.03 -44.70
CA LEU A 8 0.33 1.39 -43.38
C LEU A 8 0.51 0.10 -42.58
N VAL A 9 1.76 -0.29 -42.37
CA VAL A 9 2.10 -1.30 -41.36
C VAL A 9 2.17 -0.55 -40.02
N CYS A 10 1.18 -0.75 -39.16
CA CYS A 10 1.30 -0.38 -37.75
C CYS A 10 2.35 -1.30 -37.12
N ILE A 11 3.57 -0.79 -36.98
CA ILE A 11 4.59 -1.40 -36.14
C ILE A 11 4.17 -1.07 -34.70
N PHE A 12 3.62 -2.05 -33.99
CA PHE A 12 3.63 -2.02 -32.53
C PHE A 12 5.10 -2.12 -32.12
N ALA A 13 5.73 -0.98 -31.83
CA ALA A 13 7.00 -0.99 -31.13
C ALA A 13 6.70 -1.41 -29.69
N SER A 14 6.93 -2.68 -29.37
CA SER A 14 7.13 -3.09 -27.98
C SER A 14 8.34 -2.30 -27.49
N SER A 15 8.12 -1.25 -26.70
CA SER A 15 9.21 -0.58 -26.00
C SER A 15 9.75 -1.58 -24.98
N VAL A 16 10.82 -2.28 -25.33
CA VAL A 16 11.67 -2.95 -24.34
C VAL A 16 12.20 -1.83 -23.44
N GLY A 17 11.94 -1.88 -22.14
CA GLY A 17 12.41 -0.84 -21.23
C GLY A 17 13.93 -0.87 -21.12
N GLU A 18 14.50 0.24 -20.69
CA GLU A 18 15.94 0.37 -20.53
C GLU A 18 16.37 -0.30 -19.22
N LEU A 19 17.32 -1.23 -19.27
CA LEU A 19 17.87 -1.85 -18.06
C LEU A 19 18.45 -0.78 -17.14
N ALA A 20 18.13 -0.86 -15.85
CA ALA A 20 18.63 0.10 -14.88
C ALA A 20 20.14 -0.08 -14.64
N GLU A 21 20.88 1.03 -14.66
CA GLU A 21 22.31 1.05 -14.35
C GLU A 21 22.56 1.00 -12.83
N GLU A 22 23.79 0.74 -12.41
CA GLU A 22 24.17 0.88 -10.99
C GLU A 22 23.99 2.34 -10.53
N CYS A 23 23.50 2.53 -9.29
CA CYS A 23 23.15 3.86 -8.84
C CYS A 23 24.35 4.80 -8.75
N ASN A 24 24.26 5.94 -9.42
CA ASN A 24 25.19 7.05 -9.25
C ASN A 24 24.61 8.07 -8.27
N SER A 25 25.04 8.01 -7.00
CA SER A 25 24.55 8.89 -5.93
C SER A 25 24.91 10.38 -6.11
N SER A 26 25.76 10.74 -7.07
CA SER A 26 26.02 12.14 -7.42
C SER A 26 25.00 12.69 -8.42
N VAL A 27 24.25 11.83 -9.10
CA VAL A 27 23.21 12.19 -10.08
C VAL A 27 21.82 11.91 -9.51
N CYS A 28 21.65 10.76 -8.86
CA CYS A 28 20.44 10.40 -8.15
C CYS A 28 20.39 11.13 -6.80
N THR A 29 19.58 12.18 -6.72
CA THR A 29 19.49 13.04 -5.55
C THR A 29 18.03 13.30 -5.17
N LEU A 30 17.77 13.60 -3.91
CA LEU A 30 16.40 13.90 -3.49
C LEU A 30 15.84 15.15 -4.19
N GLU A 31 16.69 16.10 -4.55
CA GLU A 31 16.32 17.31 -5.31
C GLU A 31 15.71 17.00 -6.70
N ASN A 32 16.06 15.87 -7.31
CA ASN A 32 15.47 15.41 -8.56
C ASN A 32 14.54 14.20 -8.38
N ASN A 33 13.99 14.01 -7.19
CA ASN A 33 13.08 12.91 -6.84
C ASN A 33 13.70 11.53 -7.14
N CYS A 34 14.98 11.36 -6.82
CA CYS A 34 15.70 10.10 -7.01
C CYS A 34 16.40 9.67 -5.71
N ALA A 35 16.22 8.40 -5.34
CA ALA A 35 16.88 7.81 -4.18
C ALA A 35 17.44 6.42 -4.52
N CYS A 36 18.74 6.22 -4.33
CA CYS A 36 19.36 4.90 -4.44
C CYS A 36 18.90 3.98 -3.29
N THR A 37 18.83 2.67 -3.53
CA THR A 37 18.66 1.69 -2.44
C THR A 37 19.78 1.83 -1.40
N THR A 38 19.41 2.11 -0.15
CA THR A 38 20.35 2.35 0.96
C THR A 38 19.72 2.03 2.31
N GLY A 39 20.51 1.47 3.23
CA GLY A 39 20.16 1.33 4.64
C GLY A 39 20.65 2.49 5.52
N LYS A 40 21.31 3.50 4.93
CA LYS A 40 21.81 4.68 5.64
C LYS A 40 20.71 5.74 5.77
N SER A 41 20.56 6.29 6.97
CA SER A 41 19.66 7.42 7.18
C SER A 41 20.06 8.63 6.32
N PRO A 42 19.08 9.33 5.72
CA PRO A 42 19.33 10.62 5.07
C PRO A 42 19.61 11.75 6.07
N ILE A 43 19.37 11.55 7.38
CA ILE A 43 19.63 12.52 8.45
C ILE A 43 20.92 12.14 9.19
N SER A 44 21.75 13.14 9.51
CA SER A 44 23.00 12.97 10.27
C SER A 44 23.07 14.00 11.41
N PRO A 45 23.22 13.59 12.68
CA PRO A 45 23.31 12.20 13.16
C PRO A 45 21.99 11.41 12.97
N PHE A 46 22.06 10.08 12.82
CA PHE A 46 20.86 9.28 12.48
C PHE A 46 19.83 9.29 13.63
N GLU A 47 20.26 9.59 14.85
CA GLU A 47 19.43 9.77 16.03
C GLU A 47 18.43 10.91 15.90
N ASP A 48 18.68 11.88 15.01
CA ASP A 48 17.74 12.96 14.69
C ASP A 48 16.69 12.54 13.65
N THR A 49 16.70 11.29 13.17
CA THR A 49 15.67 10.79 12.25
C THR A 49 14.39 10.45 13.04
N PRO A 50 13.18 10.89 12.63
CA PRO A 50 11.95 10.39 13.23
C PRO A 50 11.76 8.89 12.94
N ARG A 51 11.28 8.11 13.91
CA ARG A 51 10.94 6.69 13.70
C ARG A 51 9.53 6.61 13.11
N LEU A 52 9.46 6.48 11.78
CA LEU A 52 8.20 6.35 11.08
C LEU A 52 7.76 4.87 11.04
N VAL A 53 6.54 4.61 11.51
CA VAL A 53 5.93 3.28 11.49
C VAL A 53 4.59 3.39 10.77
N SER A 54 4.38 2.55 9.74
CA SER A 54 3.14 2.49 8.98
C SER A 54 2.41 1.18 9.22
N LEU A 55 1.22 1.30 9.81
CA LEU A 55 0.27 0.20 9.97
C LEU A 55 -0.49 0.04 8.65
N THR A 56 -0.48 -1.16 8.07
CA THR A 56 -1.09 -1.40 6.76
C THR A 56 -2.04 -2.59 6.77
N PHE A 57 -3.17 -2.42 6.09
CA PHE A 57 -4.23 -3.41 5.94
C PHE A 57 -4.48 -3.67 4.46
N SER A 58 -4.77 -4.91 4.07
CA SER A 58 -4.92 -5.32 2.67
C SER A 58 -6.06 -6.32 2.54
N GLU A 59 -7.27 -5.83 2.76
CA GLU A 59 -8.50 -6.63 2.78
C GLU A 59 -9.74 -5.77 2.53
N ALA A 60 -10.86 -6.41 2.24
CA ALA A 60 -12.12 -5.73 2.02
C ALA A 60 -12.56 -4.93 3.26
N VAL A 61 -12.98 -3.69 3.05
CA VAL A 61 -13.43 -2.80 4.13
C VAL A 61 -14.88 -3.14 4.47
N THR A 62 -15.12 -3.66 5.67
CA THR A 62 -16.45 -4.08 6.13
C THR A 62 -16.83 -3.39 7.44
N GLU A 63 -18.13 -3.32 7.75
CA GLU A 63 -18.64 -2.75 9.00
C GLU A 63 -18.06 -3.45 10.23
N ASP A 64 -17.98 -4.79 10.20
CA ASP A 64 -17.43 -5.57 11.33
C ASP A 64 -15.98 -5.21 11.65
N LEU A 65 -15.13 -5.11 10.62
CA LEU A 65 -13.72 -4.74 10.81
C LEU A 65 -13.57 -3.28 11.24
N TYR A 66 -14.41 -2.38 10.70
CA TYR A 66 -14.36 -0.98 11.09
C TYR A 66 -14.76 -0.78 12.55
N ASP A 67 -15.95 -1.22 12.93
CA ASP A 67 -16.55 -0.96 14.25
C ASP A 67 -15.83 -1.75 15.37
N ASN A 68 -15.43 -3.01 15.10
CA ASN A 68 -14.91 -3.89 16.14
C ASN A 68 -13.38 -3.97 16.19
N LEU A 69 -12.67 -3.49 15.17
CA LEU A 69 -11.22 -3.58 15.09
C LEU A 69 -10.54 -2.22 14.87
N TRP A 70 -10.79 -1.57 13.74
CA TRP A 70 -9.99 -0.40 13.35
C TRP A 70 -10.33 0.87 14.11
N GLU A 71 -11.62 1.23 14.22
CA GLU A 71 -12.05 2.40 14.99
C GLU A 71 -11.55 2.35 16.45
N PRO A 72 -11.83 1.28 17.24
CA PRO A 72 -11.42 1.24 18.63
C PRO A 72 -9.90 1.16 18.83
N LEU A 73 -9.16 0.58 17.88
CA LEU A 73 -7.70 0.50 17.96
C LEU A 73 -7.01 1.79 17.52
N LEU A 74 -7.52 2.53 16.54
CA LEU A 74 -6.73 3.54 15.83
C LEU A 74 -7.19 4.99 16.06
N PHE A 75 -8.50 5.27 16.08
CA PHE A 75 -9.02 6.63 15.88
C PHE A 75 -8.72 7.61 17.02
N ASN A 76 -8.64 7.11 18.26
CA ASN A 76 -8.44 7.96 19.45
C ASN A 76 -6.97 8.15 19.85
N ARG A 77 -6.03 7.80 18.97
CA ARG A 77 -4.60 7.85 19.23
C ARG A 77 -3.96 9.05 18.57
N LYS A 78 -2.86 9.52 19.16
CA LYS A 78 -2.12 10.69 18.68
C LYS A 78 -0.63 10.41 18.60
N ASN A 79 0.01 11.04 17.63
CA ASN A 79 1.45 11.14 17.52
C ASN A 79 2.02 12.18 18.52
N PRO A 80 3.35 12.20 18.72
CA PRO A 80 4.00 13.11 19.68
C PRO A 80 3.75 14.60 19.46
N ASP A 81 3.44 15.00 18.22
CA ASP A 81 3.06 16.38 17.87
C ASP A 81 1.59 16.73 18.17
N GLY A 82 0.81 15.77 18.67
CA GLY A 82 -0.59 15.91 19.03
C GLY A 82 -1.58 15.69 17.88
N ALA A 83 -1.10 15.43 16.66
CA ALA A 83 -1.94 15.05 15.53
C ALA A 83 -2.48 13.62 15.70
N PRO A 84 -3.67 13.30 15.15
CA PRO A 84 -4.14 11.91 15.07
C PRO A 84 -3.12 11.02 14.36
N ILE A 85 -3.04 9.75 14.77
CA ILE A 85 -2.23 8.77 14.04
C ILE A 85 -2.85 8.49 12.67
N SER A 86 -2.06 7.88 11.79
CA SER A 86 -2.54 7.39 10.50
C SER A 86 -2.03 5.98 10.20
N GLY A 87 -2.56 5.38 9.15
CA GLY A 87 -2.17 4.11 8.57
C GLY A 87 -2.64 4.02 7.11
N THR A 88 -2.35 2.91 6.44
CA THR A 88 -2.65 2.72 5.01
C THR A 88 -3.58 1.53 4.79
N PHE A 89 -4.70 1.75 4.11
CA PHE A 89 -5.62 0.70 3.70
C PHE A 89 -5.48 0.46 2.20
N PHE A 90 -4.93 -0.69 1.81
CA PHE A 90 -4.93 -1.13 0.42
C PHE A 90 -6.23 -1.87 0.14
N VAL A 91 -7.16 -1.22 -0.55
CA VAL A 91 -8.56 -1.65 -0.64
C VAL A 91 -8.80 -2.48 -1.90
N PRO A 92 -9.24 -3.75 -1.79
CA PRO A 92 -9.74 -4.53 -2.92
C PRO A 92 -11.20 -4.16 -3.23
N HIS A 93 -11.72 -4.56 -4.40
CA HIS A 93 -13.09 -4.21 -4.77
C HIS A 93 -14.16 -5.07 -4.08
N GLU A 94 -14.07 -6.39 -4.20
CA GLU A 94 -15.17 -7.28 -3.81
C GLU A 94 -15.46 -7.17 -2.30
N TYR A 95 -16.75 -7.02 -1.95
CA TYR A 95 -17.27 -6.88 -0.58
C TYR A 95 -16.87 -5.61 0.18
N THR A 96 -16.23 -4.65 -0.47
CA THR A 96 -15.86 -3.36 0.14
C THR A 96 -17.07 -2.44 0.30
N ASN A 97 -17.20 -1.86 1.49
CA ASN A 97 -18.12 -0.77 1.80
C ASN A 97 -17.43 0.58 1.54
N TYR A 98 -17.77 1.24 0.44
CA TYR A 98 -17.11 2.49 0.02
C TYR A 98 -17.50 3.69 0.88
N TYR A 99 -18.59 3.64 1.64
CA TYR A 99 -18.85 4.65 2.68
C TYR A 99 -17.77 4.60 3.77
N ILE A 100 -17.36 3.41 4.20
CA ILE A 100 -16.33 3.28 5.24
C ILE A 100 -14.96 3.64 4.67
N VAL A 101 -14.69 3.31 3.40
CA VAL A 101 -13.47 3.76 2.71
C VAL A 101 -13.37 5.30 2.73
N HIS A 102 -14.47 5.98 2.48
CA HIS A 102 -14.55 7.44 2.62
C HIS A 102 -14.30 7.89 4.06
N ASP A 103 -14.95 7.26 5.05
CA ASP A 103 -14.81 7.61 6.47
C ASP A 103 -13.35 7.46 6.94
N LEU A 104 -12.66 6.39 6.53
CA LEU A 104 -11.22 6.22 6.78
C LEU A 104 -10.40 7.37 6.18
N TYR A 105 -10.66 7.74 4.92
CA TYR A 105 -9.97 8.84 4.25
C TYR A 105 -10.14 10.19 4.95
N ILE A 106 -11.38 10.58 5.28
CA ILE A 106 -11.66 11.86 5.95
C ILE A 106 -11.21 11.89 7.41
N ASN A 107 -10.81 10.75 7.99
CA ASN A 107 -10.17 10.67 9.30
C ASN A 107 -8.63 10.62 9.21
N GLY A 108 -8.05 10.85 8.03
CA GLY A 108 -6.61 11.00 7.84
C GLY A 108 -5.86 9.73 7.49
N PHE A 109 -6.55 8.59 7.33
CA PHE A 109 -5.93 7.37 6.83
C PHE A 109 -5.72 7.44 5.33
N GLU A 110 -4.66 6.81 4.84
CA GLU A 110 -4.43 6.70 3.40
C GLU A 110 -5.22 5.54 2.81
N ILE A 111 -5.79 5.77 1.62
CA ILE A 111 -6.42 4.75 0.80
C ILE A 111 -5.53 4.45 -0.41
N GLY A 112 -4.99 3.23 -0.44
CA GLY A 112 -4.27 2.65 -1.58
C GLY A 112 -5.09 1.55 -2.25
N VAL A 113 -4.53 0.97 -3.32
CA VAL A 113 -5.21 -0.03 -4.16
C VAL A 113 -4.70 -1.45 -3.92
N ASN A 114 -5.62 -2.41 -3.77
CA ASN A 114 -5.33 -3.86 -3.73
C ASN A 114 -6.10 -4.66 -4.80
N SER A 115 -6.12 -4.13 -6.03
CA SER A 115 -6.79 -4.68 -7.23
C SER A 115 -8.32 -4.80 -7.17
N ILE A 116 -8.95 -5.11 -8.30
CA ILE A 116 -10.40 -5.36 -8.36
C ILE A 116 -10.67 -6.77 -7.84
N THR A 117 -10.05 -7.77 -8.46
CA THR A 117 -10.43 -9.16 -8.21
C THR A 117 -9.87 -9.71 -6.91
N SER A 118 -8.79 -9.11 -6.40
CA SER A 118 -7.99 -9.66 -5.29
C SER A 118 -7.71 -11.17 -5.47
N ASN A 119 -7.45 -11.60 -6.72
CA ASN A 119 -7.22 -13.01 -7.07
C ASN A 119 -6.21 -13.67 -6.12
N TYR A 120 -6.61 -14.79 -5.51
CA TYR A 120 -5.78 -15.50 -4.54
C TYR A 120 -4.61 -16.26 -5.19
N SER A 121 -4.63 -16.47 -6.50
CA SER A 121 -3.58 -17.20 -7.21
C SER A 121 -2.35 -16.32 -7.42
N GLU A 122 -1.23 -16.65 -6.79
CA GLU A 122 0.07 -16.03 -7.08
C GLU A 122 0.42 -16.10 -8.57
N LEU A 123 0.08 -17.22 -9.23
CA LEU A 123 0.35 -17.40 -10.65
C LEU A 123 -0.39 -16.36 -11.52
N TYR A 124 -1.60 -15.93 -11.11
CA TYR A 124 -2.34 -14.89 -11.82
C TYR A 124 -1.51 -13.60 -11.88
N TRP A 125 -0.97 -13.16 -10.75
CA TRP A 125 -0.15 -11.95 -10.65
C TRP A 125 1.21 -12.13 -11.34
N ALA A 126 1.86 -13.28 -11.14
CA ALA A 126 3.16 -13.58 -11.71
C ALA A 126 3.17 -13.71 -13.24
N THR A 127 2.01 -13.84 -13.89
CA THR A 127 1.90 -14.04 -15.35
C THR A 127 0.95 -13.07 -16.04
N ALA A 128 0.45 -12.07 -15.32
CA ALA A 128 -0.45 -11.07 -15.86
C ALA A 128 0.17 -10.30 -17.05
N SER A 129 -0.66 -9.65 -17.86
CA SER A 129 -0.16 -8.69 -18.84
C SER A 129 -0.21 -7.28 -18.26
N VAL A 130 0.52 -6.33 -18.86
CA VAL A 130 0.39 -4.90 -18.52
C VAL A 130 -1.08 -4.47 -18.58
N ASP A 131 -1.81 -4.85 -19.62
CA ASP A 131 -3.23 -4.52 -19.78
C ASP A 131 -4.10 -5.12 -18.68
N THR A 132 -3.81 -6.35 -18.26
CA THR A 132 -4.51 -7.01 -17.14
C THR A 132 -4.26 -6.26 -15.84
N LEU A 133 -3.01 -5.90 -15.55
CA LEU A 133 -2.68 -5.16 -14.33
C LEU A 133 -3.26 -3.73 -14.36
N ILE A 134 -3.28 -3.05 -15.50
CA ILE A 134 -3.98 -1.77 -15.63
C ILE A 134 -5.47 -1.93 -15.31
N GLN A 135 -6.15 -2.94 -15.88
CA GLN A 135 -7.57 -3.18 -15.57
C GLN A 135 -7.80 -3.46 -14.08
N GLU A 136 -6.89 -4.19 -13.42
CA GLU A 136 -6.96 -4.49 -12.00
C GLU A 136 -6.71 -3.26 -11.12
N PHE A 137 -5.65 -2.50 -11.37
CA PHE A 137 -5.19 -1.46 -10.45
C PHE A 137 -5.78 -0.08 -10.79
N GLU A 138 -5.73 0.37 -12.04
CA GLU A 138 -6.39 1.63 -12.43
C GLU A 138 -7.91 1.52 -12.39
N GLY A 139 -8.44 0.32 -12.69
CA GLY A 139 -9.86 0.04 -12.51
C GLY A 139 -10.28 0.22 -11.06
N GLN A 140 -9.57 -0.40 -10.11
CA GLN A 140 -9.89 -0.23 -8.68
C GLN A 140 -9.63 1.18 -8.17
N ARG A 141 -8.59 1.87 -8.65
CA ARG A 141 -8.37 3.30 -8.36
C ARG A 141 -9.57 4.14 -8.78
N THR A 142 -10.14 3.84 -9.94
CA THR A 142 -11.33 4.50 -10.48
C THR A 142 -12.57 4.18 -9.64
N ILE A 143 -12.78 2.91 -9.27
CA ILE A 143 -13.89 2.49 -8.40
C ILE A 143 -13.82 3.20 -7.04
N ILE A 144 -12.66 3.21 -6.38
CA ILE A 144 -12.48 3.89 -5.08
C ILE A 144 -12.78 5.38 -5.21
N SER A 145 -12.15 6.07 -6.16
CA SER A 145 -12.34 7.51 -6.32
C SER A 145 -13.81 7.87 -6.54
N HIS A 146 -14.49 7.08 -7.39
CA HIS A 146 -15.88 7.31 -7.74
C HIS A 146 -16.82 6.98 -6.56
N PHE A 147 -16.81 5.74 -6.06
CA PHE A 147 -17.81 5.27 -5.11
C PHE A 147 -17.53 5.64 -3.65
N ALA A 148 -16.30 6.00 -3.29
CA ALA A 148 -15.98 6.60 -1.98
C ALA A 148 -15.91 8.13 -2.04
N ASN A 149 -16.08 8.75 -3.21
CA ASN A 149 -15.95 10.21 -3.39
C ASN A 149 -14.62 10.76 -2.83
N ILE A 150 -13.52 10.10 -3.20
CA ILE A 150 -12.14 10.46 -2.81
C ILE A 150 -11.44 11.04 -4.06
N PRO A 151 -10.68 12.14 -3.93
CA PRO A 151 -9.87 12.66 -5.03
C PRO A 151 -8.94 11.58 -5.60
N LYS A 152 -8.98 11.36 -6.90
CA LYS A 152 -8.21 10.28 -7.55
C LYS A 152 -6.70 10.50 -7.38
N GLU A 153 -6.29 11.75 -7.34
CA GLU A 153 -4.92 12.22 -7.08
C GLU A 153 -4.37 11.86 -5.71
N ASP A 154 -5.23 11.55 -4.72
CA ASP A 154 -4.79 11.11 -3.39
C ASP A 154 -4.60 9.59 -3.30
N ILE A 155 -5.11 8.83 -4.29
CA ILE A 155 -5.01 7.37 -4.35
C ILE A 155 -3.75 7.00 -5.15
N VAL A 156 -2.60 7.09 -4.49
CA VAL A 156 -1.27 6.99 -5.15
C VAL A 156 -0.48 5.73 -4.82
N GLY A 157 -0.88 5.01 -3.79
CA GLY A 157 -0.25 3.76 -3.35
C GLY A 157 -0.87 2.52 -3.96
N VAL A 158 -0.02 1.55 -4.31
CA VAL A 158 -0.45 0.23 -4.78
C VAL A 158 0.24 -0.91 -4.00
N ARG A 159 -0.52 -2.00 -3.78
CA ARG A 159 0.01 -3.27 -3.28
C ARG A 159 -0.63 -4.41 -4.05
N THR A 160 0.17 -5.23 -4.72
CA THR A 160 -0.24 -6.48 -5.34
C THR A 160 -0.69 -7.50 -4.30
N PRO A 161 -1.83 -8.18 -4.49
CA PRO A 161 -2.21 -9.31 -3.66
C PRO A 161 -1.12 -10.39 -3.61
N GLN A 162 -1.03 -11.08 -2.47
CA GLN A 162 0.04 -12.06 -2.17
C GLN A 162 1.47 -11.48 -2.23
N LEU A 163 1.65 -10.16 -2.34
CA LEU A 163 2.95 -9.52 -2.54
C LEU A 163 3.68 -10.03 -3.80
N GLN A 164 2.93 -10.54 -4.78
CA GLN A 164 3.47 -11.24 -5.94
C GLN A 164 3.67 -10.30 -7.14
N LEU A 165 4.82 -9.64 -7.21
CA LEU A 165 5.19 -8.82 -8.36
C LEU A 165 5.55 -9.67 -9.59
N GLN A 166 5.37 -9.04 -10.76
CA GLN A 166 5.79 -9.50 -12.08
C GLN A 166 6.87 -8.56 -12.67
N GLY A 167 7.85 -8.21 -11.85
CA GLY A 167 8.97 -7.33 -12.22
C GLY A 167 8.51 -6.04 -12.90
N ASP A 168 9.15 -5.72 -14.02
CA ASP A 168 8.89 -4.48 -14.77
C ASP A 168 7.48 -4.39 -15.35
N VAL A 169 6.79 -5.52 -15.55
CA VAL A 169 5.38 -5.52 -16.01
C VAL A 169 4.47 -4.90 -14.95
N SER A 170 4.69 -5.25 -13.67
CA SER A 170 3.97 -4.64 -12.56
C SER A 170 4.28 -3.15 -12.47
N ILE A 171 5.56 -2.77 -12.44
CA ILE A 171 5.94 -1.36 -12.27
C ILE A 171 5.45 -0.50 -13.44
N SER A 172 5.62 -0.96 -14.68
CA SER A 172 5.14 -0.25 -15.87
C SER A 172 3.62 -0.04 -15.83
N SER A 173 2.86 -1.03 -15.36
CA SER A 173 1.40 -0.90 -15.21
C SER A 173 1.04 0.15 -14.16
N TYR A 174 1.82 0.24 -13.07
CA TYR A 174 1.58 1.21 -12.01
C TYR A 174 1.86 2.65 -12.45
N VAL A 175 2.99 2.85 -13.13
CA VAL A 175 3.37 4.13 -13.73
C VAL A 175 2.31 4.57 -14.75
N ALA A 176 1.88 3.66 -15.64
CA ALA A 176 0.84 3.94 -16.62
C ALA A 176 -0.53 4.28 -15.98
N SER A 177 -0.79 3.73 -14.80
CA SER A 177 -1.99 3.98 -14.00
C SER A 177 -1.88 5.21 -13.09
N GLY A 178 -0.73 5.91 -13.12
CA GLY A 178 -0.48 7.12 -12.34
C GLY A 178 -0.31 6.90 -10.84
N PHE A 179 0.10 5.71 -10.40
CA PHE A 179 0.54 5.48 -9.03
C PHE A 179 1.94 6.06 -8.82
N GLU A 180 2.26 6.42 -7.57
CA GLU A 180 3.55 7.01 -7.22
C GLU A 180 4.48 6.04 -6.52
N TYR A 181 3.94 5.04 -5.83
CA TYR A 181 4.73 4.06 -5.11
C TYR A 181 4.10 2.67 -5.03
N ASP A 182 4.95 1.64 -5.00
CA ASP A 182 4.59 0.26 -4.69
C ASP A 182 4.96 -0.11 -3.25
N SER A 183 4.13 -0.92 -2.60
CA SER A 183 4.45 -1.58 -1.33
C SER A 183 4.15 -3.08 -1.39
N SER A 184 4.79 -3.78 -2.32
CA SER A 184 4.71 -5.24 -2.46
C SER A 184 6.06 -5.94 -2.34
N TRP A 185 7.16 -5.23 -2.52
CA TRP A 185 8.48 -5.85 -2.51
C TRP A 185 9.00 -6.09 -1.08
N SER A 186 9.03 -7.36 -0.66
CA SER A 186 9.58 -7.79 0.64
C SER A 186 11.09 -8.06 0.63
N SER A 187 11.74 -7.96 1.78
CA SER A 187 13.14 -8.32 2.01
C SER A 187 13.34 -9.00 3.36
N ASP A 188 14.47 -9.69 3.54
CA ASP A 188 14.88 -10.27 4.83
C ASP A 188 14.94 -9.21 5.95
N SER A 189 14.68 -9.64 7.19
CA SER A 189 14.66 -8.77 8.37
C SER A 189 15.99 -8.05 8.63
N ARG A 190 17.12 -8.55 8.09
CA ARG A 190 18.46 -7.96 8.19
C ARG A 190 18.77 -6.96 7.07
N PHE A 191 17.88 -6.83 6.08
CA PHE A 191 18.07 -5.90 4.97
C PHE A 191 17.46 -4.55 5.31
N ASP A 192 18.23 -3.73 6.03
CA ASP A 192 17.82 -2.38 6.35
C ASP A 192 17.75 -1.53 5.08
N VAL A 193 16.57 -0.98 4.79
CA VAL A 193 16.34 -0.22 3.56
C VAL A 193 15.34 0.90 3.76
N TYR A 194 15.73 2.09 3.30
CA TYR A 194 14.83 3.23 3.16
C TYR A 194 14.04 3.13 1.87
N PRO A 195 12.88 3.82 1.75
CA PRO A 195 12.25 4.01 0.47
C PRO A 195 13.23 4.53 -0.57
N TYR A 196 13.14 4.01 -1.78
CA TYR A 196 14.06 4.30 -2.87
C TYR A 196 13.29 4.37 -4.19
N THR A 197 13.90 4.92 -5.23
CA THR A 197 13.29 4.99 -6.56
C THR A 197 13.90 3.97 -7.51
N LEU A 198 13.13 3.62 -8.55
CA LEU A 198 13.57 2.70 -9.61
C LEU A 198 14.25 3.42 -10.78
N ASP A 199 14.76 4.63 -10.60
CA ASP A 199 15.63 5.30 -11.58
C ASP A 199 16.89 4.46 -11.88
N TYR A 200 17.41 3.79 -10.86
CA TYR A 200 18.61 2.96 -10.92
C TYR A 200 18.34 1.56 -10.38
N LYS A 201 19.27 0.65 -10.67
CA LYS A 201 19.19 -0.75 -10.28
C LYS A 201 19.09 -0.88 -8.76
N SER A 202 17.99 -1.49 -8.31
CA SER A 202 17.81 -1.82 -6.89
C SER A 202 18.85 -2.85 -6.43
N THR A 203 19.31 -2.68 -5.20
CA THR A 203 20.11 -3.71 -4.49
C THR A 203 19.27 -4.52 -3.51
N GLN A 204 17.95 -4.26 -3.41
CA GLN A 204 17.03 -5.05 -2.61
C GLN A 204 17.01 -6.49 -3.11
N GLU A 205 17.06 -7.43 -2.17
CA GLU A 205 16.98 -8.84 -2.50
C GLU A 205 15.68 -9.17 -3.23
N CYS A 206 15.77 -9.99 -4.29
CA CYS A 206 14.61 -10.58 -4.93
C CYS A 206 14.38 -11.98 -4.38
N ARG A 207 13.32 -12.16 -3.59
CA ARG A 207 13.01 -13.44 -2.97
C ARG A 207 12.58 -14.50 -3.98
N THR A 208 12.88 -15.75 -3.66
CA THR A 208 12.48 -16.91 -4.47
C THR A 208 10.96 -16.93 -4.63
N GLY A 209 10.48 -16.99 -5.88
CA GLY A 209 9.05 -16.97 -6.22
C GLY A 209 8.55 -15.61 -6.71
N THR A 210 9.23 -14.52 -6.37
CA THR A 210 8.91 -13.18 -6.87
C THR A 210 9.74 -12.86 -8.11
N THR A 211 9.15 -12.13 -9.07
CA THR A 211 9.91 -11.49 -10.15
C THR A 211 10.05 -10.02 -9.81
N CYS A 212 11.28 -9.53 -9.74
CA CYS A 212 11.58 -8.14 -9.37
C CYS A 212 12.00 -7.32 -10.60
N PRO A 213 11.70 -6.01 -10.61
CA PRO A 213 12.03 -5.13 -11.74
C PRO A 213 13.54 -4.98 -11.93
N VAL A 214 13.97 -4.91 -13.18
CA VAL A 214 15.37 -4.71 -13.58
C VAL A 214 15.56 -3.53 -14.54
N GLU A 215 14.47 -2.95 -15.03
CA GLU A 215 14.45 -1.76 -15.87
C GLU A 215 14.37 -0.47 -15.04
N SER A 216 14.75 0.65 -15.65
CA SER A 216 14.63 1.98 -15.05
C SER A 216 13.19 2.48 -15.15
N HIS A 217 12.61 2.86 -14.01
CA HIS A 217 11.30 3.51 -13.90
C HIS A 217 11.47 4.84 -13.14
N PRO A 218 11.94 5.90 -13.81
CA PRO A 218 12.34 7.15 -13.17
C PRO A 218 11.25 7.76 -12.29
N GLY A 219 11.60 8.09 -11.05
CA GLY A 219 10.70 8.73 -10.08
C GLY A 219 9.62 7.82 -9.47
N PHE A 220 9.53 6.54 -9.85
CA PHE A 220 8.63 5.59 -9.22
C PHE A 220 9.25 5.03 -7.93
N TRP A 221 8.53 5.15 -6.82
CA TRP A 221 9.05 4.80 -5.49
C TRP A 221 8.72 3.35 -5.10
N ILE A 222 9.62 2.72 -4.37
CA ILE A 222 9.37 1.50 -3.61
C ILE A 222 9.31 1.87 -2.13
N ALA A 223 8.19 1.53 -1.49
CA ALA A 223 8.03 1.48 -0.04
C ALA A 223 8.28 0.03 0.44
N PRO A 224 9.54 -0.34 0.73
CA PRO A 224 9.93 -1.72 0.95
C PRO A 224 9.25 -2.31 2.19
N ILE A 225 9.02 -3.62 2.15
CA ILE A 225 8.52 -4.40 3.29
C ILE A 225 9.70 -5.19 3.85
N VAL A 226 10.34 -4.64 4.88
CA VAL A 226 11.35 -5.41 5.64
C VAL A 226 10.63 -6.38 6.57
N ASP A 227 10.91 -7.67 6.42
CA ASP A 227 10.31 -8.72 7.22
C ASP A 227 10.62 -8.56 8.72
N ARG A 228 9.78 -9.18 9.56
CA ARG A 228 9.93 -9.21 11.02
C ARG A 228 10.37 -10.58 11.48
N GLN A 229 11.01 -10.62 12.64
CA GLN A 229 11.43 -11.87 13.24
C GLN A 229 10.25 -12.51 13.97
N GLY A 230 9.79 -13.65 13.47
CA GLY A 230 8.78 -14.47 14.12
C GLY A 230 9.29 -15.11 15.42
N CYS A 231 8.40 -15.84 16.11
CA CYS A 231 8.75 -16.60 17.31
C CYS A 231 9.27 -18.01 16.95
N GLY A 232 10.36 -18.47 17.60
CA GLY A 232 10.86 -19.84 17.34
C GLY A 232 12.20 -20.29 17.94
N GLY A 233 13.00 -19.42 18.57
CA GLY A 233 14.37 -19.81 18.94
C GLY A 233 15.24 -20.06 17.69
N MET A 234 16.38 -20.75 17.84
CA MET A 234 17.63 -20.67 17.04
C MET A 234 17.60 -20.74 15.49
N ASP A 235 16.43 -20.81 14.82
CA ASP A 235 16.27 -20.59 13.39
C ASP A 235 15.27 -19.45 13.14
N TRP A 236 15.80 -18.30 12.71
CA TRP A 236 15.09 -17.06 12.43
C TRP A 236 14.07 -17.24 11.30
N MET A 237 12.79 -17.42 11.64
CA MET A 237 11.73 -17.41 10.65
C MET A 237 11.26 -15.97 10.45
N ASP A 238 11.69 -15.37 9.35
CA ASP A 238 11.18 -14.08 8.89
C ASP A 238 9.72 -14.17 8.46
N CYS A 239 8.94 -13.14 8.76
CA CYS A 239 7.54 -13.01 8.37
C CYS A 239 7.28 -11.61 7.78
N ASN A 240 6.59 -11.57 6.65
CA ASN A 240 6.24 -10.31 5.96
C ASN A 240 4.93 -9.69 6.50
N ASN A 241 4.16 -10.43 7.31
CA ASN A 241 2.90 -9.98 7.91
C ASN A 241 2.68 -10.63 9.28
N LEU A 242 1.92 -9.99 10.17
CA LEU A 242 1.73 -10.47 11.55
C LEU A 242 1.07 -11.86 11.63
N GLY A 243 0.22 -12.21 10.66
CA GLY A 243 -0.43 -13.51 10.58
C GLY A 243 0.54 -14.67 10.36
N SER A 244 1.68 -14.42 9.69
CA SER A 244 2.70 -15.45 9.40
C SER A 244 3.85 -15.48 10.42
N CYS A 245 3.84 -14.62 11.44
CA CYS A 245 4.91 -14.53 12.43
C CYS A 245 4.85 -15.59 13.54
N ASN A 246 3.76 -16.37 13.63
CA ASN A 246 3.54 -17.42 14.63
C ASN A 246 3.79 -16.97 16.09
N VAL A 247 3.52 -15.70 16.40
CA VAL A 247 3.62 -15.18 17.77
C VAL A 247 2.54 -15.79 18.66
N THR A 248 2.94 -16.20 19.87
CA THR A 248 2.02 -16.67 20.90
C THR A 248 2.48 -16.15 22.25
N GLY A 249 1.55 -15.90 23.17
CA GLY A 249 1.88 -15.41 24.50
C GLY A 249 0.72 -14.67 25.15
N THR A 250 1.00 -14.09 26.31
CA THR A 250 0.18 -13.09 26.96
C THR A 250 0.14 -11.80 26.14
N ALA A 251 -0.82 -10.92 26.46
CA ALA A 251 -0.89 -9.60 25.83
C ALA A 251 0.41 -8.79 26.02
N ASP A 252 1.05 -8.89 27.19
CA ASP A 252 2.33 -8.22 27.46
C ASP A 252 3.46 -8.79 26.61
N GLU A 253 3.59 -10.11 26.50
CA GLU A 253 4.62 -10.74 25.65
C GLU A 253 4.45 -10.40 24.16
N ILE A 254 3.21 -10.32 23.67
CA ILE A 254 2.93 -9.89 22.29
C ILE A 254 3.29 -8.42 22.09
N ALA A 255 2.96 -7.56 23.06
CA ALA A 255 3.31 -6.13 23.00
C ALA A 255 4.83 -5.94 23.00
N ASP A 256 5.54 -6.65 23.87
CA ASP A 256 7.01 -6.63 23.96
C ASP A 256 7.65 -7.13 22.66
N TRP A 257 7.10 -8.20 22.06
CA TRP A 257 7.56 -8.71 20.77
C TRP A 257 7.37 -7.69 19.64
N LEU A 258 6.23 -6.99 19.58
CA LEU A 258 5.99 -5.92 18.63
C LEU A 258 6.98 -4.76 18.83
N LEU A 259 7.14 -4.26 20.06
CA LEU A 259 8.09 -3.19 20.40
C LEU A 259 9.53 -3.58 20.02
N HIS A 260 9.92 -4.83 20.26
CA HIS A 260 11.23 -5.32 19.87
C HIS A 260 11.43 -5.28 18.35
N ASN A 261 10.50 -5.84 17.58
CA ASN A 261 10.61 -5.96 16.12
C ASN A 261 10.48 -4.63 15.37
N ILE A 262 9.77 -3.66 15.96
CA ILE A 262 9.40 -2.42 15.27
C ILE A 262 10.28 -1.25 15.72
N VAL A 263 10.61 -1.18 17.02
CA VAL A 263 11.37 -0.05 17.58
C VAL A 263 12.82 -0.46 17.86
N THR A 264 13.04 -1.62 18.50
CA THR A 264 14.39 -2.01 18.95
C THR A 264 15.27 -2.47 17.78
N PHE A 265 14.73 -3.28 16.87
CA PHE A 265 15.48 -3.79 15.71
C PHE A 265 15.95 -2.66 14.79
N ASN A 266 15.20 -1.55 14.78
CA ASN A 266 15.45 -0.36 13.97
C ASN A 266 16.22 0.73 14.74
N SER A 267 16.99 0.36 15.77
CA SER A 267 17.58 1.35 16.68
C SER A 267 18.77 2.13 16.10
N PHE A 268 19.49 1.57 15.11
CA PHE A 268 20.80 2.07 14.65
C PHE A 268 20.77 2.86 13.33
N ASN A 269 19.64 2.87 12.63
CA ASN A 269 19.48 3.63 11.38
C ASN A 269 18.12 4.31 11.27
N ARG A 270 17.04 3.82 11.90
CA ARG A 270 15.70 4.45 11.89
C ARG A 270 15.06 4.46 10.49
N TYR A 271 15.18 3.37 9.72
CA TYR A 271 14.47 3.22 8.45
C TYR A 271 12.95 3.11 8.69
N PRO A 272 12.07 3.64 7.82
CA PRO A 272 10.62 3.50 8.01
C PRO A 272 10.16 2.04 8.07
N VAL A 273 9.32 1.70 9.05
CA VAL A 273 8.84 0.32 9.26
C VAL A 273 7.41 0.17 8.75
N THR A 274 7.22 -0.74 7.79
CA THR A 274 5.89 -1.16 7.31
C THR A 274 5.44 -2.42 8.05
N ILE A 275 4.25 -2.41 8.64
CA ILE A 275 3.65 -3.56 9.33
C ILE A 275 2.39 -3.96 8.57
N ILE A 276 2.35 -5.21 8.08
CA ILE A 276 1.18 -5.77 7.41
C ILE A 276 0.35 -6.54 8.44
N ILE A 277 -0.89 -6.09 8.63
CA ILE A 277 -1.78 -6.58 9.68
C ILE A 277 -3.02 -7.20 9.01
N PRO A 278 -3.04 -8.51 8.77
CA PRO A 278 -4.25 -9.18 8.33
C PRO A 278 -5.22 -9.29 9.52
N SER A 279 -6.50 -8.94 9.32
CA SER A 279 -7.49 -8.92 10.42
C SER A 279 -7.71 -10.27 11.08
N ASP A 280 -7.50 -11.36 10.35
CA ASP A 280 -7.63 -12.72 10.87
C ASP A 280 -6.58 -13.05 11.94
N TRP A 281 -5.46 -12.31 11.99
CA TRP A 281 -4.49 -12.41 13.08
C TRP A 281 -5.16 -12.17 14.45
N PHE A 282 -6.07 -11.21 14.53
CA PHE A 282 -6.81 -10.89 15.76
C PHE A 282 -7.77 -11.99 16.20
N ARG A 283 -8.25 -12.81 15.24
CA ARG A 283 -9.12 -13.96 15.50
C ARG A 283 -8.33 -15.22 15.82
N ASN A 284 -7.20 -15.40 15.15
CA ASN A 284 -6.45 -16.67 15.14
C ASN A 284 -5.37 -16.72 16.23
N VAL A 285 -4.82 -15.57 16.63
CA VAL A 285 -3.79 -15.49 17.66
C VAL A 285 -4.40 -15.01 18.98
N GLN A 286 -4.38 -15.87 19.99
CA GLN A 286 -4.89 -15.53 21.31
C GLN A 286 -4.15 -14.32 21.90
N ASN A 287 -4.88 -13.41 22.55
CA ASN A 287 -4.37 -12.17 23.16
C ASN A 287 -3.77 -11.14 22.19
N SER A 288 -3.79 -11.38 20.87
CA SER A 288 -3.22 -10.47 19.86
C SER A 288 -3.88 -9.09 19.88
N TYR A 289 -5.21 -9.00 20.00
CA TYR A 289 -5.91 -7.72 20.09
C TYR A 289 -5.43 -6.90 21.29
N GLN A 290 -5.41 -7.50 22.49
CA GLN A 290 -4.97 -6.80 23.70
C GLN A 290 -3.46 -6.48 23.65
N GLY A 291 -2.64 -7.36 23.09
CA GLY A 291 -1.20 -7.13 22.93
C GLY A 291 -0.90 -6.02 21.94
N PHE A 292 -1.62 -5.96 20.82
CA PHE A 292 -1.51 -4.88 19.85
C PHE A 292 -1.97 -3.54 20.43
N ALA A 293 -3.09 -3.51 21.17
CA ALA A 293 -3.53 -2.32 21.88
C ALA A 293 -2.47 -1.81 22.88
N LYS A 294 -1.83 -2.71 23.64
CA LYS A 294 -0.72 -2.37 24.54
C LYS A 294 0.51 -1.85 23.80
N PHE A 295 0.85 -2.43 22.66
CA PHE A 295 1.92 -1.93 21.78
C PHE A 295 1.60 -0.49 21.33
N LEU A 296 0.37 -0.24 20.86
CA LEU A 296 -0.05 1.10 20.44
C LEU A 296 -0.05 2.10 21.61
N ASP A 297 -0.40 1.68 22.82
CA ASP A 297 -0.32 2.52 24.03
C ASP A 297 1.14 2.86 24.36
N ALA A 298 2.06 1.90 24.22
CA ALA A 298 3.47 2.10 24.50
C ALA A 298 4.12 3.07 23.50
N VAL A 299 3.89 2.89 22.19
CA VAL A 299 4.45 3.82 21.17
C VAL A 299 3.90 5.24 21.30
N ALA A 300 2.65 5.40 21.76
CA ALA A 300 2.06 6.72 22.00
C ALA A 300 2.75 7.50 23.14
N THR A 301 3.60 6.85 23.96
CA THR A 301 4.40 7.51 25.01
C THR A 301 5.82 7.86 24.56
N MET A 302 6.24 7.42 23.38
CA MET A 302 7.57 7.68 22.82
C MET A 302 7.55 9.00 22.05
N ASP A 303 8.53 9.88 22.27
CA ASP A 303 8.60 11.20 21.65
C ASP A 303 9.23 11.19 20.24
N ASP A 304 9.82 10.07 19.84
CA ASP A 304 10.50 9.89 18.55
C ASP A 304 9.77 8.94 17.57
N VAL A 305 8.64 8.33 17.96
CA VAL A 305 7.87 7.38 17.14
C VAL A 305 6.59 8.01 16.60
N PHE A 306 6.39 7.92 15.28
CA PHE A 306 5.21 8.43 14.59
C PHE A 306 4.52 7.30 13.83
N LEU A 307 3.24 7.08 14.14
CA LEU A 307 2.34 6.22 13.38
C LEU A 307 1.75 7.02 12.22
N VAL A 308 2.23 6.75 11.01
CA VAL A 308 1.91 7.52 9.79
C VAL A 308 1.49 6.60 8.65
N ASN A 309 0.83 7.13 7.63
CA ASN A 309 0.58 6.36 6.40
C ASN A 309 1.83 6.27 5.50
N LEU A 310 1.79 5.40 4.49
CA LEU A 310 2.92 5.17 3.58
C LEU A 310 3.17 6.37 2.66
N LYS A 311 2.15 7.09 2.23
CA LYS A 311 2.32 8.34 1.49
C LYS A 311 3.15 9.35 2.29
N GLN A 312 2.90 9.51 3.58
CA GLN A 312 3.71 10.37 4.46
C GLN A 312 5.15 9.85 4.58
N VAL A 313 5.36 8.53 4.60
CA VAL A 313 6.70 7.93 4.57
C VAL A 313 7.43 8.28 3.27
N ILE A 314 6.76 8.16 2.12
CA ILE A 314 7.31 8.51 0.81
C ILE A 314 7.58 10.03 0.71
N ASP A 315 6.65 10.86 1.16
CA ASP A 315 6.79 12.31 1.16
C ASP A 315 7.95 12.76 2.06
N TRP A 316 8.15 12.11 3.22
CA TRP A 316 9.33 12.33 4.05
C TRP A 316 10.61 11.81 3.38
N ALA A 317 10.59 10.66 2.70
CA ALA A 317 11.76 10.14 1.99
C ALA A 317 12.19 11.06 0.83
N ARG A 318 11.24 11.72 0.16
CA ARG A 318 11.49 12.75 -0.87
C ARG A 318 12.12 14.02 -0.30
N ASN A 319 11.71 14.43 0.90
CA ASN A 319 12.25 15.63 1.57
C ASN A 319 12.45 15.39 3.08
N PRO A 320 13.53 14.69 3.46
CA PRO A 320 13.76 14.29 4.85
C PRO A 320 13.99 15.50 5.73
N VAL A 321 13.20 15.59 6.80
CA VAL A 321 13.37 16.57 7.87
C VAL A 321 13.74 15.86 9.18
N PRO A 322 14.56 16.49 10.04
CA PRO A 322 14.89 15.94 11.35
C PRO A 322 13.66 15.90 12.27
N LEU A 323 13.75 15.10 13.34
CA LEU A 323 12.68 14.79 14.29
C LEU A 323 12.01 16.04 14.87
N ASN A 324 12.79 17.08 15.19
CA ASN A 324 12.28 18.33 15.74
C ASN A 324 11.47 19.17 14.73
N GLU A 325 11.62 18.91 13.43
CA GLU A 325 10.92 19.58 12.32
C GLU A 325 9.81 18.73 11.73
N PHE A 326 9.82 17.41 11.96
CA PHE A 326 8.78 16.50 11.49
C PHE A 326 7.39 16.87 12.04
N LYS A 327 6.40 16.76 11.16
CA LYS A 327 4.97 16.94 11.46
C LYS A 327 4.18 15.86 10.77
N THR A 328 3.30 15.20 11.52
CA THR A 328 2.27 14.33 10.93
C THR A 328 1.39 15.16 10.00
N ALA A 329 1.08 14.62 8.82
CA ALA A 329 0.25 15.35 7.88
C ALA A 329 -1.16 15.57 8.45
N GLY A 330 -1.77 16.68 8.06
CA GLY A 330 -3.13 16.99 8.46
C GLY A 330 -4.16 16.04 7.86
N ILE A 331 -5.37 16.10 8.41
CA ILE A 331 -6.53 15.40 7.86
C ILE A 331 -6.91 16.05 6.51
N PRO A 332 -7.26 15.26 5.48
CA PRO A 332 -7.79 15.78 4.22
C PRO A 332 -9.00 16.70 4.41
N THR A 333 -9.32 17.48 3.38
CA THR A 333 -10.55 18.27 3.41
C THR A 333 -11.75 17.34 3.30
N GLU A 334 -12.73 17.52 4.20
CA GLU A 334 -13.96 16.73 4.22
C GLU A 334 -14.71 16.85 2.88
N THR A 335 -15.01 15.71 2.27
CA THR A 335 -15.91 15.61 1.11
C THR A 335 -17.27 15.07 1.57
N GLU A 336 -18.34 15.40 0.86
CA GLU A 336 -19.67 14.90 1.22
C GLU A 336 -19.81 13.41 0.89
N CYS A 337 -20.51 12.65 1.75
CA CYS A 337 -20.88 11.27 1.47
C CYS A 337 -22.28 10.95 2.00
N ASN A 338 -23.26 10.84 1.10
CA ASN A 338 -24.59 10.34 1.46
C ASN A 338 -24.59 8.82 1.34
N LYS A 339 -24.81 8.11 2.44
CA LYS A 339 -24.85 6.63 2.44
C LYS A 339 -25.98 6.12 1.54
N ASN A 340 -25.63 5.24 0.60
CA ASN A 340 -26.60 4.46 -0.16
C ASN A 340 -26.08 3.02 -0.34
N ILE A 341 -27.00 2.06 -0.45
CA ILE A 341 -26.67 0.65 -0.69
C ILE A 341 -27.32 0.23 -2.01
N CYS A 342 -26.47 -0.11 -2.96
CA CYS A 342 -26.87 -0.57 -4.28
C CYS A 342 -26.91 -2.10 -4.32
N PHE A 343 -27.79 -2.66 -5.16
CA PHE A 343 -27.96 -4.10 -5.31
C PHE A 343 -27.81 -4.45 -6.77
N GLU A 344 -26.59 -4.83 -7.14
CA GLU A 344 -26.20 -4.92 -8.54
C GLU A 344 -25.96 -6.36 -8.95
N THR A 345 -26.34 -6.66 -10.19
CA THR A 345 -26.16 -7.99 -10.77
C THR A 345 -24.76 -8.09 -11.36
N THR A 346 -24.03 -9.16 -11.05
CA THR A 346 -22.76 -9.49 -11.69
C THR A 346 -22.98 -10.05 -13.10
N GLU A 347 -21.92 -10.18 -13.90
CA GLU A 347 -21.99 -10.87 -15.19
C GLU A 347 -22.45 -12.34 -15.06
N THR A 348 -22.22 -12.98 -13.90
CA THR A 348 -22.65 -14.35 -13.60
C THR A 348 -24.10 -14.45 -13.16
N GLY A 349 -24.80 -13.33 -12.96
CA GLY A 349 -26.19 -13.29 -12.49
C GLY A 349 -26.35 -13.29 -10.98
N ASP A 350 -25.27 -13.20 -10.21
CA ASP A 350 -25.32 -13.08 -8.75
C ASP A 350 -25.65 -11.64 -8.36
N VAL A 351 -26.38 -11.45 -7.26
CA VAL A 351 -26.61 -10.11 -6.70
C VAL A 351 -25.51 -9.80 -5.68
N ARG A 352 -24.90 -8.63 -5.82
CA ARG A 352 -23.91 -8.08 -4.89
C ARG A 352 -24.42 -6.78 -4.29
N TYR A 353 -24.17 -6.60 -3.00
CA TYR A 353 -24.40 -5.31 -2.34
C TYR A 353 -23.18 -4.42 -2.57
N LEU A 354 -23.42 -3.15 -2.86
CA LEU A 354 -22.37 -2.14 -3.07
C LEU A 354 -22.76 -0.87 -2.29
N PRO A 355 -22.29 -0.72 -1.03
CA PRO A 355 -22.48 0.50 -0.25
C PRO A 355 -21.55 1.59 -0.78
N ILE A 356 -22.10 2.77 -1.10
CA ILE A 356 -21.40 3.87 -1.75
C ILE A 356 -21.66 5.22 -1.08
N CYS A 357 -20.82 6.20 -1.40
CA CYS A 357 -21.11 7.62 -1.25
C CYS A 357 -21.94 8.11 -2.43
N ASP A 358 -23.26 8.20 -2.25
CA ASP A 358 -24.20 8.70 -3.25
C ASP A 358 -24.10 10.22 -3.38
N VAL A 359 -23.37 10.65 -4.40
CA VAL A 359 -23.15 12.05 -4.75
C VAL A 359 -23.46 12.28 -6.23
N ALA A 360 -23.45 13.54 -6.68
CA ALA A 360 -23.89 13.90 -8.03
C ALA A 360 -23.23 13.07 -9.15
N ASN A 361 -21.97 12.66 -8.94
CA ASN A 361 -21.19 11.89 -9.91
C ASN A 361 -21.07 10.41 -9.58
N ALA A 362 -21.60 9.90 -8.46
CA ALA A 362 -21.50 8.51 -8.05
C ALA A 362 -22.84 8.03 -7.52
N ARG A 363 -23.62 7.38 -8.37
CA ARG A 363 -24.92 6.78 -8.06
C ARG A 363 -24.82 5.27 -8.18
N CYS A 364 -25.87 4.55 -7.77
CA CYS A 364 -25.94 3.12 -8.04
C CYS A 364 -25.70 2.84 -9.53
N PRO A 365 -24.70 2.01 -9.87
CA PRO A 365 -24.38 1.71 -11.25
C PRO A 365 -25.47 0.81 -11.86
N ASP A 366 -25.39 0.55 -13.17
CA ASP A 366 -26.37 -0.31 -13.83
C ASP A 366 -26.10 -1.81 -13.64
N VAL A 367 -24.83 -2.16 -13.44
CA VAL A 367 -24.33 -3.51 -13.16
C VAL A 367 -23.21 -3.43 -12.13
N TYR A 368 -22.86 -4.56 -11.53
CA TYR A 368 -21.78 -4.58 -10.54
C TYR A 368 -20.44 -4.19 -11.21
N PRO A 369 -19.73 -3.15 -10.73
CA PRO A 369 -18.44 -2.76 -11.28
C PRO A 369 -17.44 -3.92 -11.26
N TRP A 370 -16.64 -4.06 -12.32
CA TRP A 370 -15.66 -5.14 -12.40
C TRP A 370 -14.53 -4.84 -13.39
N LEU A 371 -13.67 -5.82 -13.65
CA LEU A 371 -12.62 -5.74 -14.66
C LEU A 371 -13.20 -5.33 -16.02
N GLY A 372 -12.58 -4.32 -16.64
CA GLY A 372 -13.01 -3.77 -17.93
C GLY A 372 -14.29 -2.90 -17.88
N ASN A 373 -15.01 -2.87 -16.76
CA ASN A 373 -16.17 -1.99 -16.53
C ASN A 373 -16.17 -1.42 -15.09
N PRO A 374 -15.18 -0.58 -14.73
CA PRO A 374 -14.98 -0.11 -13.36
C PRO A 374 -16.08 0.85 -12.87
N LEU A 375 -16.97 1.34 -13.73
CA LEU A 375 -18.09 2.19 -13.34
C LEU A 375 -19.44 1.46 -13.41
N GLY A 376 -19.44 0.18 -13.78
CA GLY A 376 -20.67 -0.62 -13.87
C GLY A 376 -21.67 -0.05 -14.88
N GLU A 377 -21.20 0.45 -16.01
CA GLU A 377 -22.04 1.02 -17.06
C GLU A 377 -22.75 -0.09 -17.86
N LYS A 378 -24.00 0.14 -18.28
CA LYS A 378 -24.68 -0.73 -19.24
C LYS A 378 -23.94 -0.73 -20.57
N GLN A 379 -23.52 -1.90 -21.04
CA GLN A 379 -23.03 -2.04 -22.41
C GLN A 379 -24.18 -1.83 -23.38
N LYS A 380 -24.01 -0.92 -24.35
CA LYS A 380 -25.01 -0.70 -25.42
C LYS A 380 -25.00 -1.89 -26.36
N GLY A 381 -25.90 -2.87 -26.19
CA GLY A 381 -26.02 -3.95 -27.17
C GLY A 381 -26.85 -5.19 -26.83
N ASP A 382 -27.31 -5.39 -25.59
CA ASP A 382 -28.10 -6.58 -25.22
C ASP A 382 -29.61 -6.39 -25.34
#